data_AF-A0AAV1FL02-F1
#
_entry.id   AF-A0AAV1FL02-F1
#
_cell.length_a   1.000
_cell.length_b   1.000
_cell.length_c   1.000
_cell.angle_alpha   90.00
_cell.angle_beta   90.00
_cell.angle_gamma   90.00
#
_symmetry.space_group_name_H-M   'P 1'
#
loop_
_entity.id
_entity.type
_entity.pdbx_description
1 polymer ?
#
loop_
_entity_poly.entity_id
_entity_poly.type
_entity_poly.pdbx_seq_one_letter_code
_entity_poly.pdbx_strand_id
1 'polypeptide(L)'
;MWRFLESLPQHGPHGPYTLLNSTMPIIRQFLDDTVDLRPNLRLSRHSLAALTAAIDLSVTQGWPKDIEVLLFVFWLAHAASYRVVAAACNIPKSTVHDIAHRVTKAVVGILGRTIRLPNPDQLEDIAAGFSRLGGSPALRTVVGAIDGCHVHIKPPAAHQLDFLNRKLFHSI
;
A
#
# COMPACT_ATOMS: atom_id res chain seq x y z
N MET A 1 -1.94 -20.64 -1.70
CA MET A 1 -2.91 -21.74 -1.92
C MET A 1 -4.20 -21.37 -1.22
N TRP A 2 -5.01 -20.50 -1.85
CA TRP A 2 -6.24 -19.98 -1.24
C TRP A 2 -7.40 -20.93 -1.51
N ARG A 3 -7.55 -21.94 -0.66
CA ARG A 3 -8.74 -22.83 -0.63
C ARG A 3 -10.01 -22.12 -0.10
N PHE A 4 -10.17 -20.82 -0.32
CA PHE A 4 -11.25 -20.01 0.28
C PHE A 4 -12.31 -19.54 -0.73
N LEU A 5 -12.11 -19.75 -2.03
CA LEU A 5 -13.10 -19.38 -3.05
C LEU A 5 -14.33 -20.31 -3.08
N GLU A 6 -14.25 -21.50 -2.47
CA GLU A 6 -15.40 -22.40 -2.34
C GLU A 6 -16.30 -22.09 -1.13
N SER A 7 -15.91 -21.14 -0.27
CA SER A 7 -16.63 -20.83 0.97
C SER A 7 -17.00 -19.36 1.14
N LEU A 8 -16.94 -18.53 0.10
CA LEU A 8 -17.55 -17.21 0.17
C LEU A 8 -19.07 -17.40 0.20
N PRO A 9 -19.76 -17.04 1.30
CA PRO A 9 -21.21 -17.17 1.35
C PRO A 9 -21.81 -16.33 0.23
N GLN A 10 -22.74 -16.88 -0.54
CA GLN A 10 -23.57 -16.07 -1.44
C GLN A 10 -24.46 -15.08 -0.64
N HIS A 11 -24.49 -15.21 0.68
CA HIS A 11 -25.23 -14.37 1.62
C HIS A 11 -24.31 -13.97 2.77
N GLY A 12 -23.94 -12.69 2.85
CA GLY A 12 -23.40 -12.14 4.09
C GLY A 12 -24.48 -12.18 5.19
N PRO A 13 -24.11 -12.22 6.48
CA PRO A 13 -25.08 -12.25 7.59
C PRO A 13 -25.99 -11.02 7.67
N HIS A 14 -25.80 -10.00 6.81
CA HIS A 14 -26.49 -8.72 6.86
C HIS A 14 -26.89 -8.21 5.46
N GLY A 15 -28.12 -8.50 5.03
CA GLY A 15 -28.85 -7.80 3.96
C GLY A 15 -28.32 -7.95 2.51
N PRO A 16 -29.14 -7.56 1.50
CA PRO A 16 -28.83 -7.75 0.08
C PRO A 16 -27.75 -6.81 -0.49
N TYR A 17 -27.25 -5.85 0.30
CA TYR A 17 -26.28 -4.83 -0.16
C TYR A 17 -24.80 -5.21 0.07
N THR A 18 -24.52 -6.33 0.75
CA THR A 18 -23.16 -6.86 0.94
C THR A 18 -22.77 -7.90 -0.12
N LEU A 19 -23.36 -7.79 -1.32
CA LEU A 19 -23.03 -8.66 -2.44
C LEU A 19 -21.85 -8.08 -3.21
N LEU A 20 -20.73 -8.80 -3.18
CA LEU A 20 -19.54 -8.42 -3.92
C LEU A 20 -19.78 -8.58 -5.42
N ASN A 21 -19.70 -7.47 -6.15
CA ASN A 21 -19.78 -7.51 -7.60
C ASN A 21 -18.44 -7.94 -8.21
N SER A 22 -18.26 -9.25 -8.39
CA SER A 22 -17.04 -9.85 -8.96
C SER A 22 -16.80 -9.51 -10.43
N THR A 23 -17.76 -8.88 -11.11
CA THR A 23 -17.57 -8.39 -12.48
C THR A 23 -16.73 -7.11 -12.53
N MET A 24 -16.61 -6.39 -11.41
CA MET A 24 -15.81 -5.17 -11.33
C MET A 24 -14.32 -5.51 -11.52
N PRO A 25 -13.60 -4.85 -12.45
CA PRO A 25 -12.23 -5.25 -12.84
C PRO A 25 -11.25 -5.39 -11.67
N ILE A 26 -11.28 -4.45 -10.72
CA ILE A 26 -10.39 -4.48 -9.56
C ILE A 26 -10.71 -5.61 -8.60
N ILE A 27 -12.00 -5.90 -8.39
CA ILE A 27 -12.45 -7.01 -7.55
C ILE A 27 -12.08 -8.33 -8.22
N ARG A 28 -12.30 -8.45 -9.53
CA ARG A 28 -11.91 -9.63 -10.30
C ARG A 28 -10.42 -9.91 -10.23
N GLN A 29 -9.58 -8.90 -10.43
CA GLN A 29 -8.13 -9.03 -10.32
C GLN A 29 -7.68 -9.41 -8.91
N PHE A 30 -8.34 -8.88 -7.89
CA PHE A 30 -8.06 -9.26 -6.51
C PHE A 30 -8.40 -10.73 -6.25
N LEU A 31 -9.57 -11.20 -6.69
CA LEU A 31 -10.03 -12.58 -6.53
C LEU A 31 -9.20 -13.60 -7.34
N ASP A 32 -8.56 -13.17 -8.43
CA ASP A 32 -7.70 -14.02 -9.24
C ASP A 32 -6.27 -14.05 -8.67
N ASP A 33 -5.91 -15.15 -8.02
CA ASP A 33 -4.60 -15.34 -7.39
C ASP A 33 -3.39 -15.30 -8.32
N THR A 34 -3.60 -15.41 -9.62
CA THR A 34 -2.52 -15.42 -10.62
C THR A 34 -2.10 -14.01 -11.04
N VAL A 35 -2.93 -13.00 -10.77
CA VAL A 35 -2.70 -11.62 -11.20
C VAL A 35 -1.76 -10.89 -10.23
N ASP A 36 -0.75 -10.20 -10.77
CA ASP A 36 0.08 -9.27 -9.99
C ASP A 36 -0.72 -8.01 -9.64
N LEU A 37 -0.82 -7.72 -8.34
CA LEU A 37 -1.55 -6.57 -7.82
C LEU A 37 -0.71 -5.29 -7.84
N ARG A 38 0.63 -5.37 -7.97
CA ARG A 38 1.52 -4.20 -7.90
C ARG A 38 1.19 -3.09 -8.90
N PRO A 39 0.85 -3.37 -10.17
CA PRO A 39 0.51 -2.31 -11.13
C PRO A 39 -0.63 -1.41 -10.67
N ASN A 40 -1.64 -1.96 -9.99
CA ASN A 40 -2.83 -1.21 -9.58
C ASN A 40 -2.79 -0.80 -8.11
N LEU A 41 -2.25 -1.64 -7.22
CA LEU A 41 -2.30 -1.42 -5.77
C LEU A 41 -0.95 -0.98 -5.18
N ARG A 42 0.15 -1.01 -5.95
CA ARG A 42 1.53 -0.76 -5.49
C ARG A 42 2.00 -1.69 -4.36
N LEU A 43 1.22 -2.73 -4.04
CA LEU A 43 1.52 -3.73 -3.02
C LEU A 43 1.47 -5.13 -3.62
N SER A 44 2.31 -6.02 -3.08
CA SER A 44 2.25 -7.45 -3.40
C SER A 44 1.09 -8.12 -2.67
N ARG A 45 0.63 -9.28 -3.15
CA ARG A 45 -0.35 -10.12 -2.44
C ARG A 45 0.13 -10.50 -1.04
N HIS A 46 1.42 -10.79 -0.90
CA HIS A 46 2.01 -11.14 0.38
C HIS A 46 1.92 -9.97 1.38
N SER A 47 2.28 -8.76 0.96
CA SER A 47 2.19 -7.55 1.79
C SER A 47 0.73 -7.23 2.17
N LEU A 48 -0.20 -7.42 1.23
CA LEU A 48 -1.63 -7.22 1.47
C LEU A 48 -2.17 -8.22 2.50
N ALA A 49 -1.84 -9.50 2.36
CA ALA A 49 -2.20 -10.53 3.33
C ALA A 49 -1.59 -10.27 4.72
N ALA A 50 -0.33 -9.84 4.77
CA ALA A 50 0.33 -9.46 6.02
C ALA A 50 -0.37 -8.26 6.70
N LEU A 51 -0.77 -7.26 5.91
CA LEU A 51 -1.54 -6.12 6.42
C LEU A 51 -2.90 -6.55 6.97
N THR A 52 -3.66 -7.36 6.21
CA THR A 52 -4.94 -7.92 6.67
C THR A 52 -4.76 -8.71 7.96
N ALA A 53 -3.73 -9.54 8.08
CA ALA A 53 -3.47 -10.30 9.29
C ALA A 53 -3.08 -9.41 10.48
N ALA A 54 -2.35 -8.32 10.24
CA ALA A 54 -1.83 -7.45 11.30
C ALA A 54 -2.89 -6.52 11.90
N ILE A 55 -3.88 -6.07 11.14
CA ILE A 55 -4.92 -5.16 11.66
C ILE A 55 -6.04 -5.93 12.34
N ASP A 56 -6.64 -5.37 13.39
CA ASP A 56 -7.86 -5.91 13.99
C ASP A 56 -9.06 -5.06 13.55
N LEU A 57 -10.03 -5.70 12.91
CA LEU A 57 -11.31 -5.08 12.51
C LEU A 57 -12.41 -5.78 13.30
N SER A 58 -12.51 -5.47 14.59
CA SER A 58 -13.44 -6.12 15.54
C SER A 58 -14.93 -5.88 15.25
N VAL A 59 -15.25 -4.98 14.31
CA VAL A 59 -16.62 -4.72 13.83
C VAL A 59 -16.59 -4.67 12.30
N THR A 60 -16.96 -5.77 11.64
CA THR A 60 -17.22 -5.79 10.19
C THR A 60 -18.69 -5.44 9.95
N GLN A 61 -18.98 -4.33 9.27
CA GLN A 61 -20.35 -3.95 8.90
C GLN A 61 -20.88 -4.76 7.70
N GLY A 62 -20.64 -6.07 7.69
CA GLY A 62 -21.15 -7.01 6.70
C GLY A 62 -20.23 -7.32 5.51
N TRP A 63 -19.13 -6.57 5.31
CA TRP A 63 -18.13 -6.91 4.30
C TRP A 63 -17.02 -7.80 4.86
N PRO A 64 -16.50 -8.78 4.09
CA PRO A 64 -15.31 -9.53 4.49
C PRO A 64 -14.12 -8.61 4.71
N LYS A 65 -13.31 -8.89 5.74
CA LYS A 65 -12.12 -8.13 6.11
C LYS A 65 -11.19 -7.86 4.92
N ASP A 66 -10.97 -8.88 4.08
CA ASP A 66 -10.12 -8.77 2.89
C ASP A 66 -10.61 -7.72 1.90
N ILE A 67 -11.93 -7.60 1.73
CA ILE A 67 -12.55 -6.60 0.86
C ILE A 67 -12.42 -5.21 1.47
N GLU A 68 -12.63 -5.07 2.77
CA GLU A 68 -12.43 -3.79 3.46
C GLU A 68 -10.98 -3.28 3.30
N VAL A 69 -10.00 -4.17 3.47
CA VAL A 69 -8.57 -3.85 3.27
C VAL A 69 -8.26 -3.54 1.81
N LEU A 70 -8.81 -4.30 0.86
CA LEU A 70 -8.66 -4.04 -0.57
C LEU A 70 -9.14 -2.63 -0.94
N LEU A 71 -10.34 -2.24 -0.49
CA LEU A 71 -10.91 -0.93 -0.79
C LEU A 71 -10.05 0.20 -0.22
N PHE A 72 -9.56 0.01 1.00
CA PHE A 72 -8.64 0.95 1.64
C PHE A 72 -7.32 1.09 0.86
N VAL A 73 -6.71 -0.03 0.46
CA VAL A 73 -5.45 -0.01 -0.31
C VAL A 73 -5.66 0.59 -1.69
N PHE A 74 -6.76 0.25 -2.38
CA PHE A 74 -7.09 0.82 -3.67
C PHE A 74 -7.27 2.34 -3.59
N TRP A 75 -7.95 2.81 -2.54
CA TRP A 75 -8.11 4.23 -2.25
C TRP A 75 -6.76 4.95 -2.10
N LEU A 76 -5.85 4.40 -1.29
CA LEU A 76 -4.51 4.97 -1.09
C LEU A 76 -3.64 4.92 -2.35
N ALA A 77 -3.61 3.78 -3.05
CA ALA A 77 -2.73 3.55 -4.20
C ALA A 77 -2.99 4.51 -5.36
N HIS A 78 -4.24 4.97 -5.49
CA HIS A 78 -4.68 5.87 -6.56
C HIS A 78 -4.88 7.32 -6.10
N ALA A 79 -4.70 7.63 -4.80
CA ALA A 79 -5.10 8.91 -4.21
C ALA A 79 -6.53 9.32 -4.63
N ALA A 80 -7.43 8.34 -4.69
CA ALA A 80 -8.74 8.50 -5.30
C ALA A 80 -9.75 9.15 -4.34
N SER A 81 -10.79 9.78 -4.88
CA SER A 81 -11.94 10.18 -4.06
C SER A 81 -12.82 8.98 -3.70
N TYR A 82 -13.55 9.04 -2.59
CA TYR A 82 -14.52 7.99 -2.22
C TYR A 82 -15.54 7.69 -3.32
N ARG A 83 -15.90 8.70 -4.13
CA ARG A 83 -16.81 8.52 -5.27
C ARG A 83 -16.20 7.63 -6.37
N VAL A 84 -14.91 7.81 -6.64
CA VAL A 84 -14.19 6.99 -7.65
C VAL A 84 -14.09 5.55 -7.18
N VAL A 85 -13.73 5.33 -5.92
CA VAL A 85 -13.63 3.99 -5.34
C VAL A 85 -15.00 3.30 -5.31
N ALA A 86 -16.06 4.02 -4.92
CA ALA A 86 -17.44 3.55 -4.95
C ALA A 86 -17.87 3.08 -6.35
N ALA A 87 -17.61 3.90 -7.37
CA ALA A 87 -17.91 3.56 -8.76
C ALA A 87 -17.09 2.36 -9.26
N ALA A 88 -15.78 2.31 -8.95
CA ALA A 88 -14.89 1.25 -9.39
C ALA A 88 -15.20 -0.12 -8.78
N CYS A 89 -15.78 -0.15 -7.57
CA CYS A 89 -16.07 -1.38 -6.83
C CYS A 89 -17.58 -1.69 -6.76
N ASN A 90 -18.43 -0.82 -7.30
CA ASN A 90 -19.88 -0.90 -7.19
C ASN A 90 -20.37 -1.03 -5.73
N ILE A 91 -19.83 -0.19 -4.84
CA ILE A 91 -20.16 -0.15 -3.41
C ILE A 91 -20.64 1.26 -3.06
N PRO A 92 -21.65 1.43 -2.18
CA PRO A 92 -22.12 2.75 -1.78
C PRO A 92 -21.00 3.64 -1.23
N LYS A 93 -21.01 4.92 -1.61
CA LYS A 93 -19.99 5.90 -1.19
C LYS A 93 -19.88 6.01 0.34
N SER A 94 -21.00 5.98 1.06
CA SER A 94 -21.00 6.00 2.53
C SER A 94 -20.25 4.81 3.11
N THR A 95 -20.51 3.61 2.59
CA THR A 95 -19.80 2.39 3.00
C THR A 95 -18.30 2.49 2.72
N VAL A 96 -17.89 3.01 1.55
CA VAL A 96 -16.47 3.24 1.23
C VAL A 96 -15.83 4.21 2.23
N HIS A 97 -16.51 5.31 2.55
CA HIS A 97 -16.06 6.26 3.56
C HIS A 97 -15.85 5.58 4.92
N ASP A 98 -16.85 4.84 5.40
CA ASP A 98 -16.80 4.21 6.72
C ASP A 98 -15.73 3.12 6.80
N ILE A 99 -15.54 2.36 5.72
CA ILE A 99 -14.43 1.41 5.58
C ILE A 99 -13.09 2.14 5.61
N ALA A 100 -12.91 3.19 4.80
CA ALA A 100 -11.65 3.92 4.73
C ALA A 100 -11.22 4.46 6.10
N HIS A 101 -12.14 5.10 6.84
CA HIS A 101 -11.86 5.63 8.16
C HIS A 101 -11.57 4.54 9.21
N ARG A 102 -12.35 3.44 9.19
CA ARG A 102 -12.18 2.32 10.12
C ARG A 102 -10.84 1.60 9.91
N VAL A 103 -10.52 1.26 8.66
CA VAL A 103 -9.25 0.62 8.31
C VAL A 103 -8.08 1.57 8.59
N THR A 104 -8.22 2.87 8.32
CA THR A 104 -7.20 3.88 8.70
C THR A 104 -6.91 3.81 10.20
N LYS A 105 -7.95 3.81 11.06
CA LYS A 105 -7.77 3.75 12.51
C LYS A 105 -7.04 2.48 12.95
N ALA A 106 -7.39 1.33 12.37
CA ALA A 106 -6.75 0.06 12.65
C ALA A 106 -5.27 0.04 12.19
N VAL A 107 -4.99 0.60 11.01
CA VAL A 107 -3.62 0.75 10.49
C VAL A 107 -2.80 1.66 11.37
N VAL A 108 -3.33 2.82 11.76
CA VAL A 108 -2.66 3.75 12.68
C VAL A 108 -2.33 3.08 14.01
N GLY A 109 -3.23 2.24 14.53
CA GLY A 109 -3.00 1.46 15.76
C GLY A 109 -1.80 0.51 15.69
N ILE A 110 -1.39 0.10 14.49
CA ILE A 110 -0.23 -0.79 14.29
C ILE A 110 1.03 -0.05 13.84
N LEU A 111 0.95 1.24 13.47
CA LEU A 111 2.11 1.99 12.95
C LEU A 111 3.27 2.02 13.95
N GLY A 112 3.00 2.26 15.23
CA GLY A 112 4.05 2.38 16.24
C GLY A 112 4.85 1.10 16.51
N ARG A 113 4.27 -0.08 16.22
CA ARG A 113 4.97 -1.37 16.32
C ARG A 113 5.64 -1.80 15.02
N THR A 114 5.12 -1.34 13.89
CA THR A 114 5.60 -1.72 12.55
C THR A 114 6.70 -0.80 12.04
N ILE A 115 6.56 0.51 12.26
CA ILE A 115 7.54 1.54 11.88
C ILE A 115 8.33 1.90 13.14
N ARG A 116 9.55 1.38 13.24
CA ARG A 116 10.50 1.77 14.29
C ARG A 116 11.43 2.84 13.75
N LEU A 117 11.34 4.03 14.32
CA LEU A 117 12.33 5.07 14.08
C LEU A 117 13.62 4.75 14.86
N PRO A 118 14.79 5.14 14.33
CA PRO A 118 16.04 5.01 15.05
C PRO A 118 15.98 5.68 16.43
N ASN A 119 16.52 5.02 17.44
CA ASN A 119 16.79 5.67 18.73
C ASN A 119 18.15 6.41 18.68
N PRO A 120 18.45 7.31 19.63
CA PRO A 120 19.69 8.08 19.64
C PRO A 120 20.96 7.23 19.54
N ASP A 121 20.99 6.09 20.23
CA ASP A 121 22.14 5.18 20.27
C ASP A 121 22.42 4.51 18.91
N GLN A 122 21.42 4.44 18.03
CA GLN A 122 21.53 3.85 16.70
C GLN A 122 21.90 4.88 15.61
N LEU A 123 21.81 6.18 15.90
CA LEU A 123 21.94 7.22 14.86
C LEU A 123 23.33 7.23 14.23
N GLU A 124 24.38 7.11 15.03
CA GLU A 124 25.77 7.13 14.54
C GLU A 124 26.05 5.94 13.62
N ASP A 125 25.65 4.73 14.03
CA ASP A 125 25.84 3.50 13.25
C ASP A 125 25.06 3.54 11.93
N ILE A 126 23.81 4.00 11.95
CA ILE A 126 22.99 4.13 10.76
C ILE A 126 23.60 5.16 9.80
N ALA A 127 23.99 6.34 10.31
CA ALA A 127 24.57 7.39 9.50
C ALA A 127 25.92 6.99 8.89
N ALA A 128 26.75 6.27 9.65
CA ALA A 128 27.97 5.67 9.13
C ALA A 128 27.66 4.63 8.03
N GLY A 129 26.59 3.84 8.20
CA GLY A 129 26.07 2.92 7.19
C GLY A 129 25.68 3.61 5.88
N PHE A 130 24.91 4.70 5.95
CA PHE A 130 24.54 5.50 4.77
C PHE A 130 25.76 6.11 4.08
N SER A 131 26.72 6.65 4.84
CA SER A 131 27.94 7.22 4.27
C SER A 131 28.80 6.17 3.57
N ARG A 132 28.94 4.96 4.15
CA ARG A 132 29.62 3.83 3.50
C ARG A 132 28.89 3.37 2.24
N LEU A 133 27.57 3.19 2.31
CA LEU A 133 26.77 2.68 1.20
C LEU A 133 26.75 3.65 0.00
N GLY A 134 26.68 4.96 0.27
CA GLY A 134 26.75 5.97 -0.78
C GLY A 134 28.16 6.42 -1.16
N GLY A 135 29.21 5.89 -0.52
CA GLY A 135 30.61 6.25 -0.80
C GLY A 135 30.91 7.75 -0.62
N SER A 136 30.12 8.45 0.19
CA SER A 136 30.16 9.92 0.27
C SER A 136 29.99 10.43 1.71
N PRO A 137 30.85 11.35 2.17
CA PRO A 137 30.68 12.05 3.44
C PRO A 137 29.40 12.90 3.51
N ALA A 138 28.78 13.23 2.37
CA ALA A 138 27.55 14.02 2.33
C ALA A 138 26.36 13.30 3.02
N LEU A 139 26.41 11.97 3.13
CA LEU A 139 25.35 11.17 3.77
C LEU A 139 25.59 10.89 5.26
N ARG A 140 26.62 11.49 5.87
CA ARG A 140 27.00 11.25 7.27
C ARG A 140 25.98 11.72 8.32
N THR A 141 24.92 12.42 7.90
CA THR A 141 23.82 12.86 8.76
C THR A 141 22.49 12.19 8.38
N VAL A 142 22.51 11.25 7.44
CA VAL A 142 21.31 10.54 6.97
C VAL A 142 21.05 9.37 7.91
N VAL A 143 19.91 9.40 8.59
CA VAL A 143 19.50 8.36 9.55
C VAL A 143 18.30 7.54 9.07
N GLY A 144 17.89 7.76 7.82
CA GLY A 144 16.78 7.06 7.19
C GLY A 144 16.45 7.66 5.84
N ALA A 145 15.70 6.90 5.03
CA ALA A 145 15.14 7.34 3.77
C ALA A 145 13.67 6.94 3.72
N ILE A 146 12.80 7.88 3.35
CA ILE A 146 11.37 7.63 3.15
C ILE A 146 11.08 8.01 1.69
N ASP A 147 10.65 7.02 0.91
CA ASP A 147 10.50 7.11 -0.55
C ASP A 147 11.85 7.38 -1.28
N GLY A 148 11.83 7.27 -2.60
CA GLY A 148 12.98 7.61 -3.44
C GLY A 148 13.26 9.11 -3.41
N CYS A 149 14.49 9.49 -3.07
CA CYS A 149 14.98 10.86 -3.20
C CYS A 149 15.80 10.96 -4.49
N HIS A 150 15.43 11.90 -5.37
CA HIS A 150 16.23 12.21 -6.55
C HIS A 150 17.35 13.18 -6.17
N VAL A 151 18.60 12.73 -6.25
CA VAL A 151 19.77 13.60 -6.08
C VAL A 151 20.20 14.10 -7.45
N HIS A 152 20.12 15.42 -7.68
CA HIS A 152 20.57 16.01 -8.93
C HIS A 152 22.05 15.70 -9.19
N ILE A 153 22.35 15.23 -10.41
CA ILE A 153 23.72 14.98 -10.83
C ILE A 153 23.99 15.64 -12.18
N LYS A 154 25.28 15.90 -12.44
CA LYS A 154 25.75 16.02 -13.82
C LYS A 154 25.89 14.59 -14.36
N PRO A 155 25.13 14.19 -15.39
CA PRO A 155 25.19 12.82 -15.88
C PRO A 155 26.57 12.55 -16.52
N PRO A 156 27.05 11.29 -16.53
CA PRO A 156 28.26 10.91 -17.26
C PRO A 156 28.10 11.25 -18.76
N ALA A 157 29.19 11.41 -19.51
CA ALA A 157 29.11 11.70 -20.94
C ALA A 157 28.42 10.57 -21.73
N ALA A 158 28.65 9.32 -21.33
CA ALA A 158 27.96 8.15 -21.84
C ALA A 158 26.69 7.85 -21.02
N HIS A 159 25.67 7.29 -21.65
CA HIS A 159 24.45 6.80 -20.98
C HIS A 159 23.66 7.87 -20.19
N GLN A 160 23.66 9.14 -20.64
CA GLN A 160 22.95 10.23 -19.95
C GLN A 160 21.47 9.94 -19.70
N LEU A 161 20.80 9.28 -20.65
CA LEU A 161 19.39 8.93 -20.58
C LEU A 161 19.06 7.97 -19.42
N ASP A 162 20.02 7.16 -18.98
CA ASP A 162 19.82 6.22 -17.87
C ASP A 162 19.66 6.95 -16.53
N PHE A 163 20.13 8.20 -16.46
CA PHE A 163 19.99 9.06 -15.29
C PHE A 163 18.83 10.04 -15.42
N LEU A 164 18.08 10.04 -16.53
CA LEU A 164 16.95 10.93 -16.73
C LEU A 164 15.71 10.39 -16.00
N ASN A 165 15.26 11.10 -14.97
CA ASN A 165 14.11 10.68 -14.19
C ASN A 165 12.75 11.09 -14.82
N ARG A 166 11.66 10.63 -14.21
CA ARG A 166 10.28 10.98 -14.62
C ARG A 166 9.94 12.48 -14.57
N LYS A 167 10.76 13.28 -13.90
CA LYS A 167 10.65 14.75 -13.79
C LYS A 167 11.55 15.48 -14.80
N LEU A 168 12.14 14.75 -15.75
CA LEU A 168 12.94 15.27 -16.87
C LEU A 168 14.22 16.01 -16.43
N PHE A 169 14.84 15.57 -15.34
CA PHE A 169 16.19 15.99 -14.96
C PHE A 169 17.08 14.81 -14.61
N HIS A 170 18.40 15.00 -14.65
CA HIS A 170 19.36 13.96 -14.35
C HIS A 170 19.53 13.77 -12.83
N SER A 171 19.30 12.56 -12.35
CA SER A 171 19.43 12.20 -10.94
C SER A 171 19.70 10.73 -10.72
N ILE A 172 20.31 10.42 -9.58
CA ILE A 172 20.25 9.08 -8.97
C ILE A 172 19.11 9.02 -7.95
#